data_AF-A0A7J6UAN5-F1
#
_entry.id   AF-A0A7J6UAN5-F1
#
_cell.length_a   1.000
_cell.length_b   1.000
_cell.length_c   1.000
_cell.angle_alpha   90.00
_cell.angle_beta   90.00
_cell.angle_gamma   90.00
#
_symmetry.space_group_name_H-M   'P 1'
#
loop_
_entity.id
_entity.type
_entity.pdbx_description
1 polymer ?
#
loop_
_entity_poly.entity_id
_entity_poly.type
_entity_poly.pdbx_seq_one_letter_code
_entity_poly.pdbx_strand_id
1 'polypeptide(L)'
;ATVTIKPTATSLLIKELKEPLRDRKKTKDIKHNGNLTIEQVLGVAKKMRATSMAKEFKGTVKEVLGTCRAIGCSVGGRSPQEWQNDIDTGDFVPEEPSD
;
A
#
# COMPACT_ATOMS: atom_id res chain seq x y z
N ALA A 1 -10.68 22.19 20.76
CA ALA A 1 -9.74 21.65 19.76
C ALA A 1 -10.30 20.32 19.25
N THR A 2 -10.60 20.22 17.97
CA THR A 2 -11.10 19.00 17.34
C THR A 2 -9.92 18.19 16.82
N VAL A 3 -9.73 16.98 17.34
CA VAL A 3 -8.63 16.09 16.90
C VAL A 3 -9.05 15.38 15.62
N THR A 4 -8.31 15.57 14.54
CA THR A 4 -8.54 14.88 13.26
C THR A 4 -7.50 13.80 13.05
N ILE A 5 -7.95 12.56 12.79
CA ILE A 5 -7.07 11.41 12.58
C ILE A 5 -6.70 11.35 11.09
N LYS A 6 -5.41 11.46 10.78
CA LYS A 6 -4.90 11.28 9.41
C LYS A 6 -4.60 9.80 9.15
N PRO A 7 -5.16 9.19 8.09
CA PRO A 7 -4.84 7.81 7.75
C PRO A 7 -3.39 7.68 7.27
N THR A 8 -2.71 6.62 7.70
CA THR A 8 -1.35 6.25 7.24
C THR A 8 -1.41 5.10 6.25
N ALA A 9 -0.41 5.01 5.35
CA ALA A 9 -0.29 3.93 4.37
C ALA A 9 -0.46 2.55 5.00
N THR A 10 0.31 2.28 6.06
CA THR A 10 0.32 1.03 6.80
C THR A 10 -1.06 0.70 7.36
N SER A 11 -1.78 1.70 7.90
CA SER A 11 -3.11 1.49 8.46
C SER A 11 -4.16 1.14 7.40
N LEU A 12 -4.02 1.66 6.19
CA LEU A 12 -4.93 1.35 5.08
C LEU A 12 -4.64 -0.03 4.50
N LEU A 13 -3.36 -0.38 4.33
CA LEU A 13 -2.96 -1.69 3.81
C LEU A 13 -3.37 -2.83 4.77
N ILE A 14 -3.15 -2.68 6.07
CA ILE A 14 -3.55 -3.70 7.06
C ILE A 14 -5.08 -3.88 7.08
N LYS A 15 -5.85 -2.80 6.85
CA LYS A 15 -7.31 -2.91 6.71
C LYS A 15 -7.71 -3.71 5.49
N GLU A 16 -7.04 -3.52 4.36
CA GLU A 16 -7.34 -4.27 3.13
C GLU A 16 -6.91 -5.73 3.19
N LEU A 17 -5.89 -6.05 4.00
CA LEU A 17 -5.49 -7.43 4.29
C LEU A 17 -6.53 -8.20 5.13
N LYS A 18 -7.49 -7.51 5.76
CA LYS A 18 -8.58 -8.09 6.57
C LYS A 18 -8.08 -9.15 7.57
N GLU A 19 -6.89 -8.94 8.13
CA GLU A 19 -6.32 -9.90 9.08
C GLU A 19 -7.19 -9.98 10.35
N PRO A 20 -7.33 -11.18 10.94
CA PRO A 20 -8.18 -11.37 12.11
C PRO A 20 -7.71 -10.54 13.30
N LEU A 21 -8.68 -10.17 14.16
CA LEU A 21 -8.41 -9.41 15.39
C LEU A 21 -7.37 -10.13 16.23
N ARG A 22 -6.24 -9.46 16.43
CA ARG A 22 -5.06 -10.04 17.05
C ARG A 22 -5.02 -9.77 18.55
N ASP A 23 -4.57 -10.78 19.29
CA ASP A 23 -4.31 -10.71 20.72
C ASP A 23 -2.91 -10.10 20.97
N ARG A 24 -2.87 -8.79 21.24
CA ARG A 24 -1.62 -7.99 21.30
C ARG A 24 -0.61 -8.46 22.38
N LYS A 25 -1.05 -9.26 23.36
CA LYS A 25 -0.22 -9.74 24.48
C LYS A 25 0.58 -11.01 24.20
N LYS A 26 0.08 -11.91 23.33
CA LYS A 26 0.66 -13.25 23.16
C LYS A 26 1.66 -13.36 22.01
N THR A 27 1.44 -12.64 20.93
CA THR A 27 2.31 -12.67 19.74
C THR A 27 2.91 -11.29 19.49
N LYS A 28 4.23 -11.21 19.72
CA LYS A 28 5.09 -10.08 19.30
C LYS A 28 5.67 -10.41 17.91
N ASP A 29 5.91 -9.39 17.09
CA ASP A 29 6.60 -9.48 15.79
C ASP A 29 6.02 -10.48 14.77
N ILE A 30 4.74 -10.29 14.41
CA ILE A 30 4.08 -11.10 13.38
C ILE A 30 4.46 -10.56 12.00
N LYS A 31 4.94 -11.45 11.14
CA LYS A 31 5.12 -11.19 9.71
C LYS A 31 3.77 -11.28 9.01
N HIS A 32 3.38 -10.20 8.34
CA HIS A 32 2.13 -10.12 7.60
C HIS A 32 2.33 -10.74 6.21
N ASN A 33 2.02 -12.03 6.05
CA ASN A 33 2.19 -12.75 4.78
C ASN A 33 0.95 -12.63 3.86
N GLY A 34 0.29 -11.47 3.90
CA GLY A 34 -0.92 -11.24 3.12
C GLY A 34 -0.63 -10.94 1.65
N ASN A 35 -1.55 -11.35 0.77
CA ASN A 35 -1.50 -11.02 -0.66
C ASN A 35 -2.59 -9.98 -0.96
N LEU A 36 -2.21 -8.85 -1.53
CA LEU A 36 -3.11 -7.81 -2.00
C LEU A 36 -3.25 -7.86 -3.52
N THR A 37 -4.40 -7.46 -4.06
CA THR A 37 -4.53 -7.23 -5.49
C THR A 37 -3.99 -5.84 -5.86
N ILE A 38 -3.59 -5.66 -7.13
CA ILE A 38 -3.11 -4.36 -7.63
C ILE A 38 -4.21 -3.29 -7.51
N GLU A 39 -5.46 -3.67 -7.73
CA GLU A 39 -6.61 -2.77 -7.60
C GLU A 39 -6.77 -2.22 -6.18
N GLN A 40 -6.54 -3.06 -5.16
CA GLN A 40 -6.53 -2.62 -3.76
C GLN A 40 -5.40 -1.62 -3.50
N VAL A 41 -4.20 -1.89 -4.04
CA VAL A 41 -3.05 -0.99 -3.93
C VAL A 41 -3.31 0.34 -4.62
N LEU A 42 -3.89 0.33 -5.82
CA LEU A 42 -4.30 1.54 -6.55
C LEU A 42 -5.38 2.32 -5.78
N GLY A 43 -6.35 1.63 -5.18
CA GLY A 43 -7.37 2.24 -4.32
C GLY A 43 -6.77 2.94 -3.10
N VAL A 44 -5.76 2.32 -2.46
CA VAL A 44 -5.01 2.95 -1.35
C VAL A 44 -4.17 4.13 -1.84
N ALA A 45 -3.51 4.00 -2.98
CA ALA A 45 -2.72 5.08 -3.58
C ALA A 45 -3.60 6.30 -3.92
N LYS A 46 -4.81 6.09 -4.44
CA LYS A 46 -5.80 7.16 -4.67
C LYS A 46 -6.16 7.89 -3.37
N LYS A 47 -6.48 7.16 -2.31
CA LYS A 47 -6.79 7.76 -0.98
C LYS A 47 -5.60 8.51 -0.39
N MET A 48 -4.38 8.03 -0.66
CA MET A 48 -3.14 8.65 -0.18
C MET A 48 -2.68 9.84 -1.03
N ARG A 49 -3.22 10.03 -2.24
CA ARG A 49 -2.76 11.05 -3.18
C ARG A 49 -2.77 12.45 -2.57
N ALA A 50 -3.83 12.81 -1.85
CA ALA A 50 -3.95 14.11 -1.16
C ALA A 50 -2.88 14.35 -0.08
N THR A 51 -2.18 13.30 0.36
CA THR A 51 -1.19 13.35 1.44
C THR A 51 0.23 13.03 1.00
N SER A 52 0.39 12.45 -0.19
CA SER A 52 1.67 12.08 -0.78
C SER A 52 2.32 13.31 -1.41
N MET A 53 3.64 13.44 -1.26
CA MET A 53 4.41 14.53 -1.87
C MET A 53 4.97 14.18 -3.25
N ALA A 54 4.59 13.03 -3.80
CA ALA A 54 5.02 12.64 -5.14
C ALA A 54 4.49 13.63 -6.20
N LYS A 55 5.30 13.92 -7.23
CA LYS A 55 4.86 14.78 -8.34
C LYS A 55 3.77 14.11 -9.17
N GLU A 56 4.00 12.85 -9.52
CA GLU A 56 3.13 12.06 -10.39
C GLU A 56 2.48 10.90 -9.64
N PHE A 57 1.34 10.40 -10.14
CA PHE A 57 0.62 9.28 -9.50
C PHE A 57 1.47 8.01 -9.42
N LYS A 58 2.35 7.77 -10.40
CA LYS A 58 3.31 6.66 -10.39
C LYS A 58 4.21 6.67 -9.15
N GLY A 59 4.59 7.85 -8.66
CA GLY A 59 5.39 8.00 -7.44
C GLY A 59 4.61 7.60 -6.19
N THR A 60 3.35 8.02 -6.08
CA THR A 60 2.47 7.62 -4.98
C THR A 60 2.24 6.11 -4.96
N VAL A 61 2.07 5.47 -6.12
CA VAL A 61 1.93 4.01 -6.21
C VAL A 61 3.20 3.30 -5.74
N LYS A 62 4.39 3.79 -6.11
CA LYS A 62 5.68 3.24 -5.64
C LYS A 62 5.86 3.36 -4.13
N GLU A 63 5.45 4.46 -3.53
CA GLU A 63 5.48 4.65 -2.06
C GLU A 63 4.61 3.61 -1.35
N VAL A 64 3.39 3.37 -1.86
CA VAL A 64 2.49 2.36 -1.30
C VAL A 64 3.07 0.96 -1.46
N LEU A 65 3.61 0.61 -2.64
CA LEU A 65 4.29 -0.67 -2.87
C LEU A 65 5.52 -0.86 -1.97
N GLY A 66 6.27 0.21 -1.70
CA GLY A 66 7.39 0.19 -0.76
C GLY A 66 6.95 -0.13 0.66
N THR A 67 5.78 0.38 1.06
CA THR A 67 5.16 0.08 2.36
C THR A 67 4.72 -1.39 2.41
N CYS A 68 4.13 -1.94 1.34
CA CYS A 68 3.78 -3.37 1.26
C CYS A 68 5.00 -4.27 1.51
N ARG A 69 6.16 -3.93 0.93
CA ARG A 69 7.42 -4.67 1.14
C ARG A 69 7.88 -4.63 2.60
N ALA A 70 7.77 -3.48 3.27
CA ALA A 70 8.15 -3.35 4.68
C ALA A 70 7.23 -4.15 5.61
N ILE A 71 5.95 -4.26 5.27
CA ILE A 71 4.96 -5.06 6.02
C ILE A 71 5.17 -6.57 5.79
N GLY A 72 5.65 -6.97 4.61
CA GLY A 72 5.88 -8.37 4.21
C GLY A 72 4.82 -8.92 3.26
N CYS A 73 4.01 -8.06 2.64
CA CYS A 73 2.91 -8.46 1.77
C CYS A 73 3.35 -8.68 0.33
N SER A 74 2.72 -9.64 -0.35
CA SER A 74 2.82 -9.80 -1.80
C SER A 74 1.70 -9.04 -2.51
N VAL A 75 1.91 -8.72 -3.79
CA VAL A 75 0.93 -8.04 -4.63
C VAL A 75 0.70 -8.85 -5.89
N GLY A 76 -0.52 -9.38 -6.05
CA GLY A 76 -0.87 -10.24 -7.18
C GLY A 76 0.02 -11.49 -7.29
N GLY A 77 0.49 -12.02 -6.16
CA GLY A 77 1.41 -13.17 -6.12
C GLY A 77 2.86 -12.87 -6.51
N ARG A 78 3.18 -11.63 -6.87
CA ARG A 78 4.54 -11.15 -7.17
C ARG A 78 5.10 -10.30 -6.03
N SER A 79 6.42 -10.10 -6.03
CA SER A 79 7.05 -9.22 -5.04
C SER A 79 6.72 -7.75 -5.33
N PRO A 80 6.53 -6.89 -4.31
CA PRO A 80 6.32 -5.45 -4.55
C PRO A 80 7.50 -4.76 -5.25
N GLN A 81 8.69 -5.37 -5.17
CA GLN A 81 9.90 -4.89 -5.87
C GLN A 81 9.81 -5.10 -7.38
N GLU A 82 9.29 -6.24 -7.84
CA GLU A 82 9.03 -6.48 -9.27
C GLU A 82 8.03 -5.46 -9.80
N TRP A 83 6.96 -5.18 -9.07
CA TRP A 83 5.99 -4.15 -9.45
C TRP A 83 6.61 -2.74 -9.53
N GLN A 84 7.54 -2.40 -8.65
CA GLN A 84 8.26 -1.13 -8.73
C GLN A 84 9.10 -1.06 -10.02
N ASN A 85 9.80 -2.15 -10.35
CA ASN A 85 10.58 -2.24 -11.58
C ASN A 85 9.71 -2.14 -12.83
N ASP A 86 8.57 -2.83 -12.88
CA ASP A 86 7.61 -2.76 -14.00
C ASP A 86 7.09 -1.31 -14.22
N ILE A 87 6.97 -0.52 -13.15
CA ILE A 87 6.60 0.90 -13.25
C ILE A 87 7.80 1.76 -13.70
N ASP A 88 9.03 1.38 -13.34
CA ASP A 88 10.25 2.05 -13.82
C ASP A 88 10.54 1.77 -15.30
N THR A 89 10.28 0.55 -15.78
CA THR A 89 10.43 0.17 -17.20
C THR A 89 9.30 0.70 -18.08
N GLY A 90 8.15 1.03 -17.47
CA GLY A 90 6.96 1.50 -18.18
C GLY A 90 6.05 0.37 -18.67
N ASP A 91 6.32 -0.87 -18.26
CA ASP A 91 5.46 -2.03 -18.55
C ASP A 91 4.11 -1.96 -17.83
N PHE A 92 4.08 -1.24 -16.69
CA PHE A 92 2.84 -0.93 -15.98
C PHE A 92 2.70 0.58 -15.73
N VAL A 93 1.73 1.18 -16.40
CA VAL A 93 1.37 2.59 -16.20
C VAL A 93 0.14 2.65 -15.30
N PRO A 94 0.25 3.11 -14.04
CA PRO A 94 -0.91 3.29 -13.19
C PRO A 94 -1.75 4.44 -13.76
N GLU A 95 -3.00 4.14 -14.15
CA GLU A 95 -3.95 5.15 -14.62
C GLU A 95 -4.15 6.22 -13.54
N GLU A 96 -3.84 7.47 -13.91
CA GLU A 96 -4.10 8.61 -13.07
C GLU A 96 -5.62 8.71 -12.85
N PRO A 97 -6.09 8.86 -11.61
CA PRO A 97 -7.49 9.17 -11.40
C PRO A 97 -7.77 10.53 -12.06
N SER A 98 -8.53 10.53 -13.15
CA SER A 98 -9.21 11.73 -13.63
C SER A 98 -10.08 12.24 -12.48
N ASP A 99 -9.72 13.42 -11.96
CA ASP A 99 -10.44 14.14 -10.89
C ASP A 99 -11.97 14.08 -11.01
#